data_AF-A0A0U1KSQ1-F1
#
_entry.id   AF-A0A0U1KSQ1-F1
#
_cell.length_a   1.000
_cell.length_b   1.000
_cell.length_c   1.000
_cell.angle_alpha   90.00
_cell.angle_beta   90.00
_cell.angle_gamma   90.00
#
_symmetry.space_group_name_H-M   'P 1'
#
loop_
_entity.id
_entity.type
_entity.pdbx_description
1 polymer ?
#
loop_
_entity_poly.entity_id
_entity_poly.type
_entity_poly.pdbx_seq_one_letter_code
_entity_poly.pdbx_strand_id
1 'polypeptide(L)'
;MQIKILDKVYECENQIAAVENVFSQVNELVTQAKLNLGSIVIDGTELYGDYDQYIVEHIEDIKTIIINVRTLKELMDDTLVTIQEYLLRAIPEIDKIVDEFYYEVTPNTWDKFAQLLEGLQFITDSLATISENQEWYYNASQFNLIKQNILRQIAMLQEAMELQDRVKLSDALLYEIIPSFQALNKEINVNSEYGKVQ
;
A
#
# COMPACT_ATOMS: atom_id res chain seq x y z
N MET A 1 -15.94 -2.52 30.34
CA MET A 1 -15.27 -2.88 29.08
C MET A 1 -13.80 -3.23 29.32
N GLN A 2 -13.24 -4.16 28.54
CA GLN A 2 -11.80 -4.40 28.47
C GLN A 2 -11.24 -3.90 27.13
N ILE A 3 -10.15 -3.15 27.16
CA ILE A 3 -9.41 -2.72 25.97
C ILE A 3 -8.00 -3.34 26.03
N LYS A 4 -7.61 -4.07 25.00
CA LYS A 4 -6.38 -4.87 24.95
C LYS A 4 -5.48 -4.36 23.83
N ILE A 5 -4.19 -4.19 24.11
CA ILE A 5 -3.17 -3.82 23.13
C ILE A 5 -1.85 -4.46 23.55
N LEU A 6 -1.14 -5.11 22.61
CA LEU A 6 0.08 -5.86 22.92
C LEU A 6 -0.17 -6.85 24.09
N ASP A 7 0.59 -6.72 25.17
CA ASP A 7 0.49 -7.48 26.42
C ASP A 7 -0.31 -6.76 27.51
N LYS A 8 -0.87 -5.57 27.23
CA LYS A 8 -1.60 -4.74 28.18
C LYS A 8 -3.11 -4.92 28.09
N VAL A 9 -3.75 -4.87 29.25
CA VAL A 9 -5.20 -4.88 29.41
C VAL A 9 -5.60 -3.68 30.26
N TYR A 10 -6.49 -2.85 29.71
CA TYR A 10 -7.11 -1.73 30.37
C TYR A 10 -8.56 -2.08 30.69
N GLU A 11 -9.02 -1.75 31.88
CA GLU A 11 -10.42 -1.85 32.25
C GLU A 11 -11.00 -0.44 32.39
N CYS A 12 -12.13 -0.19 31.74
CA CYS A 12 -12.82 1.09 31.81
C CYS A 12 -14.34 0.91 31.79
N GLU A 13 -15.05 1.93 32.21
CA GLU A 13 -16.51 1.97 32.08
C GLU A 13 -16.91 2.04 30.60
N ASN A 14 -18.11 1.57 30.31
CA ASN A 14 -18.74 1.67 29.00
C ASN A 14 -19.26 3.09 28.76
N GLN A 15 -18.34 4.06 28.76
CA GLN A 15 -18.60 5.48 28.56
C GLN A 15 -17.55 6.06 27.63
N ILE A 16 -17.99 6.93 26.71
CA ILE A 16 -17.12 7.54 25.70
C ILE A 16 -15.88 8.19 26.31
N ALA A 17 -16.05 9.03 27.35
CA ALA A 17 -14.93 9.70 28.01
C ALA A 17 -13.93 8.73 28.67
N ALA A 18 -14.38 7.57 29.12
CA ALA A 18 -13.51 6.54 29.70
C ALA A 18 -12.71 5.82 28.61
N VAL A 19 -13.35 5.51 27.48
CA VAL A 19 -12.70 4.91 26.31
C VAL A 19 -11.69 5.89 25.69
N GLU A 20 -12.04 7.15 25.49
CA GLU A 20 -11.14 8.19 24.95
C GLU A 20 -9.87 8.36 25.79
N ASN A 21 -9.99 8.29 27.12
CA ASN A 21 -8.83 8.32 28.02
C ASN A 21 -7.90 7.11 27.82
N VAL A 22 -8.47 5.92 27.62
CA VAL A 22 -7.67 4.72 27.32
C VAL A 22 -7.04 4.83 25.93
N PHE A 23 -7.77 5.30 24.92
CA PHE A 23 -7.26 5.48 23.56
C PHE A 23 -6.13 6.51 23.49
N SER A 24 -6.17 7.55 24.34
CA SER A 24 -5.06 8.50 24.47
C SER A 24 -3.79 7.82 25.00
N GLN A 25 -3.91 6.96 26.02
CA GLN A 25 -2.79 6.16 26.54
C GLN A 25 -2.28 5.13 25.52
N VAL A 26 -3.19 4.53 24.76
CA VAL A 26 -2.87 3.63 23.64
C VAL A 26 -2.06 4.39 22.58
N ASN A 27 -2.49 5.59 22.18
CA ASN A 27 -1.78 6.39 21.18
C ASN A 27 -0.38 6.77 21.65
N GLU A 28 -0.20 7.13 22.92
CA GLU A 28 1.12 7.36 23.51
C GLU A 28 1.99 6.09 23.46
N LEU A 29 1.43 4.92 23.83
CA LEU A 29 2.12 3.63 23.78
C LEU A 29 2.58 3.29 22.36
N VAL A 30 1.68 3.42 21.38
CA VAL A 30 1.92 3.15 19.96
C VAL A 30 3.02 4.06 19.43
N THR A 31 2.96 5.35 19.75
CA THR A 31 3.96 6.34 19.33
C THR A 31 5.33 6.04 19.93
N GLN A 32 5.40 5.77 21.23
CA GLN A 32 6.67 5.44 21.93
C GLN A 32 7.29 4.15 21.39
N ALA A 33 6.47 3.16 21.08
CA ALA A 33 6.90 1.88 20.53
C ALA A 33 7.19 1.93 19.01
N LYS A 34 6.98 3.08 18.34
CA LYS A 34 7.09 3.23 16.88
C LYS A 34 6.23 2.23 16.09
N LEU A 35 5.04 1.97 16.63
CA LEU A 35 4.05 1.11 16.00
C LEU A 35 3.01 1.98 15.28
N ASN A 36 2.19 1.35 14.46
CA ASN A 36 1.06 1.92 13.78
C ASN A 36 -0.20 1.16 14.20
N LEU A 37 -1.33 1.86 14.28
CA LEU A 37 -2.62 1.20 14.49
C LEU A 37 -2.95 0.34 13.26
N GLY A 38 -3.28 -0.92 13.51
CA GLY A 38 -3.78 -1.85 12.50
C GLY A 38 -5.30 -1.97 12.61
N SER A 39 -5.81 -3.20 12.73
CA SER A 39 -7.23 -3.47 12.92
C SER A 39 -7.66 -3.33 14.40
N ILE A 40 -8.94 -3.06 14.59
CA ILE A 40 -9.58 -3.11 15.92
C ILE A 40 -10.63 -4.23 15.90
N VAL A 41 -10.55 -5.16 16.85
CA VAL A 41 -11.51 -6.24 17.01
C VAL A 41 -12.43 -5.93 18.18
N ILE A 42 -13.71 -5.71 17.92
CA ILE A 42 -14.73 -5.42 18.93
C ILE A 42 -15.65 -6.63 19.08
N ASP A 43 -15.64 -7.25 20.27
CA ASP A 43 -16.40 -8.46 20.60
C ASP A 43 -16.27 -9.59 19.57
N GLY A 44 -15.10 -9.72 18.96
CA GLY A 44 -14.78 -10.72 17.94
C GLY A 44 -15.02 -10.28 16.50
N THR A 45 -15.58 -9.09 16.28
CA THR A 45 -15.76 -8.50 14.95
C THR A 45 -14.56 -7.62 14.61
N GLU A 46 -13.83 -7.96 13.55
CA GLU A 46 -12.70 -7.16 13.09
C GLU A 46 -13.17 -5.97 12.23
N LEU A 47 -12.70 -4.78 12.57
CA LEU A 47 -12.99 -3.52 11.91
C LEU A 47 -11.71 -2.88 11.38
N TYR A 48 -11.80 -2.39 10.14
CA TYR A 48 -10.73 -1.68 9.43
C TYR A 48 -11.23 -0.26 9.13
N GLY A 49 -10.95 0.69 10.03
CA GLY A 49 -11.52 2.05 9.97
C GLY A 49 -12.92 2.16 10.61
N ASP A 50 -13.41 3.39 10.74
CA ASP A 50 -14.73 3.79 11.29
C ASP A 50 -15.11 3.19 12.66
N TYR A 51 -14.12 2.67 13.39
CA TYR A 51 -14.31 2.08 14.72
C TYR A 51 -14.81 3.12 15.74
N ASP A 52 -14.49 4.40 15.56
CA ASP A 52 -14.98 5.47 16.43
C ASP A 52 -16.51 5.55 16.41
N GLN A 53 -17.11 5.50 15.21
CA GLN A 53 -18.56 5.51 15.05
C GLN A 53 -19.17 4.24 15.65
N TYR A 54 -18.60 3.07 15.35
CA TYR A 54 -19.10 1.80 15.89
C TYR A 54 -19.09 1.80 17.43
N ILE A 55 -17.99 2.26 18.04
CA ILE A 55 -17.86 2.35 19.49
C ILE A 55 -18.92 3.29 20.06
N VAL A 56 -19.14 4.46 19.45
CA VAL A 56 -20.16 5.41 19.91
C VAL A 56 -21.56 4.81 19.87
N GLU A 57 -21.90 4.11 18.79
CA GLU A 57 -23.23 3.53 18.58
C GLU A 57 -23.52 2.34 19.50
N HIS A 58 -22.50 1.60 19.92
CA HIS A 58 -22.64 0.33 20.66
C HIS A 58 -21.98 0.34 22.04
N ILE A 59 -21.60 1.52 22.55
CA ILE A 59 -20.75 1.66 23.75
C ILE A 59 -21.28 0.89 24.96
N GLU A 60 -22.60 0.87 25.16
CA GLU A 60 -23.25 0.25 26.31
C GLU A 60 -23.04 -1.28 26.36
N ASP A 61 -22.93 -1.92 25.19
CA ASP A 61 -22.89 -3.39 25.08
C ASP A 61 -21.49 -3.95 24.87
N ILE A 62 -20.53 -3.14 24.43
CA ILE A 62 -19.18 -3.59 24.09
C ILE A 62 -18.49 -4.19 25.31
N LYS A 63 -18.02 -5.44 25.20
CA LYS A 63 -17.29 -6.12 26.29
C LYS A 63 -15.81 -6.00 26.12
N THR A 64 -15.30 -6.24 24.90
CA THR A 64 -13.88 -6.30 24.60
C THR A 64 -13.55 -5.54 23.32
N ILE A 65 -12.51 -4.72 23.38
CA ILE A 65 -11.83 -4.11 22.24
C ILE A 65 -10.40 -4.65 22.23
N ILE A 66 -9.94 -5.18 21.10
CA ILE A 66 -8.56 -5.61 20.89
C ILE A 66 -7.96 -4.74 19.78
N ILE A 67 -6.92 -4.00 20.11
CA ILE A 67 -6.22 -3.10 19.20
C ILE A 67 -4.99 -3.85 18.69
N ASN A 68 -5.02 -4.21 17.42
CA ASN A 68 -3.87 -4.78 16.74
C ASN A 68 -2.99 -3.65 16.24
N VAL A 69 -1.69 -3.81 16.39
CA VAL A 69 -0.69 -2.81 15.98
C VAL A 69 0.35 -3.48 15.10
N ARG A 70 0.93 -2.72 14.19
CA ARG A 70 1.95 -3.20 13.25
C ARG A 70 3.15 -2.27 13.25
N THR A 71 4.33 -2.83 13.11
CA THR A 71 5.54 -2.06 12.80
C THR A 71 5.44 -1.46 11.40
N LEU A 72 6.18 -0.38 11.15
CA LEU A 72 6.28 0.16 9.79
C LEU A 72 6.83 -0.88 8.80
N LYS A 73 7.73 -1.76 9.25
CA LYS A 73 8.25 -2.85 8.42
C LYS A 73 7.14 -3.82 7.98
N GLU A 74 6.30 -4.27 8.90
CA GLU A 74 5.18 -5.18 8.57
C GLU A 74 4.22 -4.53 7.56
N LEU A 75 3.89 -3.23 7.74
CA LEU A 75 3.06 -2.51 6.78
C LEU A 75 3.70 -2.43 5.38
N MET A 76 5.02 -2.25 5.33
CA MET A 76 5.75 -2.21 4.06
C MET A 76 5.85 -3.60 3.41
N ASP A 77 5.99 -4.66 4.20
CA ASP A 77 5.95 -6.04 3.71
C ASP A 77 4.56 -6.36 3.12
N ASP A 78 3.46 -5.94 3.76
CA ASP A 78 2.09 -6.05 3.22
C ASP A 78 1.89 -5.21 1.95
N THR A 79 2.52 -4.03 1.90
CA THR A 79 2.49 -3.15 0.73
C THR A 79 3.16 -3.82 -0.46
N LEU A 80 4.28 -4.53 -0.26
CA LEU A 80 4.94 -5.29 -1.32
C LEU A 80 4.04 -6.42 -1.87
N VAL A 81 3.28 -7.09 -1.00
CA VAL A 81 2.27 -8.08 -1.44
C VAL A 81 1.19 -7.42 -2.30
N THR A 82 0.66 -6.29 -1.85
CA THR A 82 -0.36 -5.52 -2.59
C THR A 82 0.17 -5.07 -3.96
N ILE A 83 1.41 -4.59 -4.02
CA ILE A 83 2.07 -4.24 -5.27
C ILE A 83 2.17 -5.46 -6.18
N GLN A 84 2.65 -6.61 -5.67
CA GLN A 84 2.76 -7.82 -6.46
C GLN A 84 1.41 -8.24 -7.08
N GLU A 85 0.33 -8.23 -6.30
CA GLU A 85 -1.02 -8.51 -6.79
C GLU A 85 -1.51 -7.51 -7.85
N TYR A 86 -1.14 -6.23 -7.69
CA TYR A 86 -1.41 -5.22 -8.71
C TYR A 86 -0.64 -5.51 -10.00
N LEU A 87 0.67 -5.79 -9.93
CA LEU A 87 1.52 -6.06 -11.10
C LEU A 87 0.99 -7.23 -11.94
N LEU A 88 0.53 -8.31 -11.28
CA LEU A 88 -0.04 -9.49 -11.95
C LEU A 88 -1.29 -9.16 -12.76
N ARG A 89 -2.10 -8.20 -12.30
CA ARG A 89 -3.31 -7.75 -13.00
C ARG A 89 -3.00 -6.67 -14.03
N ALA A 90 -2.07 -5.78 -13.73
CA ALA A 90 -1.76 -4.62 -14.55
C ALA A 90 -1.06 -5.00 -15.86
N ILE A 91 -0.09 -5.93 -15.84
CA ILE A 91 0.64 -6.36 -17.04
C ILE A 91 -0.30 -6.74 -18.22
N PRO A 92 -1.25 -7.69 -18.06
CA PRO A 92 -2.15 -8.06 -19.15
C PRO A 92 -3.16 -6.96 -19.52
N GLU A 93 -3.45 -6.02 -18.62
CA GLU A 93 -4.28 -4.85 -18.96
C GLU A 93 -3.49 -3.81 -19.76
N ILE A 94 -2.19 -3.64 -19.48
CA ILE A 94 -1.31 -2.77 -20.27
C ILE A 94 -1.21 -3.28 -21.71
N ASP A 95 -1.09 -4.59 -21.92
CA ASP A 95 -1.10 -5.17 -23.27
C ASP A 95 -2.35 -4.75 -24.07
N LYS A 96 -3.53 -4.74 -23.41
CA LYS A 96 -4.78 -4.29 -24.05
C LYS A 96 -4.78 -2.79 -24.32
N ILE A 97 -4.27 -1.98 -23.40
CA ILE A 97 -4.15 -0.52 -23.59
C ILE A 97 -3.22 -0.22 -24.78
N VAL A 98 -2.12 -0.96 -24.92
CA VAL A 98 -1.19 -0.85 -26.05
C VAL A 98 -1.90 -1.14 -27.37
N ASP A 99 -2.65 -2.23 -27.47
CA ASP A 99 -3.44 -2.55 -28.66
C ASP A 99 -4.46 -1.44 -28.96
N GLU A 100 -5.20 -0.96 -27.95
CA GLU A 100 -6.19 0.12 -28.10
C GLU A 100 -5.53 1.44 -28.59
N PHE A 101 -4.31 1.77 -28.15
CA PHE A 101 -3.59 2.95 -28.62
C PHE A 101 -3.13 2.86 -30.08
N TYR A 102 -2.81 1.66 -30.58
CA TYR A 102 -2.47 1.45 -32.00
C TYR A 102 -3.69 1.46 -32.92
N TYR A 103 -4.83 0.92 -32.48
CA TYR A 103 -6.01 0.73 -33.33
C TYR A 103 -7.09 1.79 -33.10
N GLU A 104 -7.77 1.75 -31.96
CA GLU A 104 -8.91 2.61 -31.65
C GLU A 104 -8.94 2.96 -30.16
N VAL A 105 -8.76 4.25 -29.88
CA VAL A 105 -8.80 4.80 -28.53
C VAL A 105 -10.22 5.18 -28.17
N THR A 106 -10.71 4.66 -27.05
CA THR A 106 -12.01 4.99 -26.48
C THR A 106 -11.86 5.82 -25.20
N PRO A 107 -12.92 6.44 -24.68
CA PRO A 107 -12.88 7.05 -23.34
C PRO A 107 -12.42 6.05 -22.26
N ASN A 108 -12.87 4.81 -22.35
CA ASN A 108 -12.47 3.73 -21.44
C ASN A 108 -10.97 3.40 -21.53
N THR A 109 -10.34 3.56 -22.70
CA THR A 109 -8.89 3.42 -22.86
C THR A 109 -8.15 4.45 -22.00
N TRP A 110 -8.62 5.69 -22.00
CA TRP A 110 -8.06 6.76 -21.18
C TRP A 110 -8.31 6.56 -19.69
N ASP A 111 -9.49 6.05 -19.31
CA ASP A 111 -9.80 5.73 -17.92
C ASP A 111 -8.86 4.65 -17.36
N LYS A 112 -8.63 3.57 -18.13
CA LYS A 112 -7.66 2.53 -17.75
C LYS A 112 -6.24 3.08 -17.68
N PHE A 113 -5.86 3.95 -18.61
CA PHE A 113 -4.55 4.58 -18.60
C PHE A 113 -4.36 5.51 -17.39
N ALA A 114 -5.39 6.25 -16.99
CA ALA A 114 -5.36 7.05 -15.77
C ALA A 114 -5.18 6.18 -14.51
N GLN A 115 -5.92 5.06 -14.41
CA GLN A 115 -5.74 4.09 -13.32
C GLN A 115 -4.32 3.51 -13.29
N LEU A 116 -3.71 3.26 -14.45
CA LEU A 116 -2.32 2.83 -14.53
C LEU A 116 -1.36 3.88 -13.96
N LEU A 117 -1.58 5.17 -14.27
CA LEU A 117 -0.76 6.26 -13.73
C LEU A 117 -0.89 6.36 -12.19
N GLU A 118 -2.09 6.18 -11.64
CA GLU A 118 -2.28 6.10 -10.19
C GLU A 118 -1.52 4.91 -9.57
N GLY A 119 -1.57 3.75 -10.21
CA GLY A 119 -0.81 2.58 -9.77
C GLY A 119 0.71 2.78 -9.85
N LEU A 120 1.20 3.46 -10.90
CA LEU A 120 2.62 3.83 -11.03
C LEU A 120 3.06 4.76 -9.90
N GLN A 121 2.25 5.78 -9.58
CA GLN A 121 2.52 6.69 -8.47
C GLN A 121 2.59 5.94 -7.14
N PHE A 122 1.58 5.10 -6.85
CA PHE A 122 1.55 4.26 -5.65
C PHE A 122 2.79 3.37 -5.51
N ILE A 123 3.22 2.74 -6.62
CA ILE A 123 4.46 1.95 -6.64
C ILE A 123 5.66 2.83 -6.31
N THR A 124 5.81 3.99 -6.96
CA THR A 124 6.99 4.84 -6.74
C THR A 124 7.07 5.40 -5.32
N ASP A 125 5.93 5.74 -4.71
CA ASP A 125 5.87 6.22 -3.32
C ASP A 125 6.24 5.12 -2.35
N SER A 126 5.71 3.90 -2.56
CA SER A 126 6.04 2.73 -1.74
C SER A 126 7.54 2.39 -1.83
N LEU A 127 8.11 2.43 -3.04
CA LEU A 127 9.54 2.21 -3.23
C LEU A 127 10.40 3.34 -2.65
N ALA A 128 9.88 4.56 -2.54
CA ALA A 128 10.56 5.65 -1.86
C ALA A 128 10.65 5.38 -0.35
N THR A 129 9.57 4.94 0.28
CA THR A 129 9.59 4.54 1.70
C THR A 129 10.55 3.38 1.96
N ILE A 130 10.62 2.39 1.05
CA ILE A 130 11.63 1.32 1.12
C ILE A 130 13.05 1.87 1.02
N SER A 131 13.28 2.87 0.17
CA SER A 131 14.61 3.49 0.02
C SER A 131 15.06 4.22 1.30
N GLU A 132 14.13 4.82 2.03
CA GLU A 132 14.38 5.48 3.32
C GLU A 132 14.66 4.48 4.45
N ASN A 133 14.23 3.23 4.30
CA ASN A 133 14.38 2.14 5.27
C ASN A 133 15.10 0.93 4.65
N GLN A 134 16.15 1.22 3.87
CA GLN A 134 16.86 0.25 3.04
C GLN A 134 17.44 -0.94 3.81
N GLU A 135 17.74 -0.77 5.09
CA GLU A 135 18.29 -1.81 5.96
C GLU A 135 17.33 -2.99 6.19
N TRP A 136 16.04 -2.81 5.93
CA TRP A 136 15.04 -3.87 6.07
C TRP A 136 15.01 -4.85 4.90
N TYR A 137 15.66 -4.50 3.77
CA TYR A 137 15.52 -5.21 2.50
C TYR A 137 16.88 -5.50 1.90
N TYR A 138 17.20 -6.79 1.74
CA TYR A 138 18.48 -7.24 1.16
C TYR A 138 18.75 -6.63 -0.22
N ASN A 139 17.70 -6.47 -1.04
CA ASN A 139 17.75 -5.94 -2.40
C ASN A 139 17.21 -4.51 -2.52
N ALA A 140 17.27 -3.70 -1.44
CA ALA A 140 16.84 -2.29 -1.45
C ALA A 140 17.44 -1.47 -2.61
N SER A 141 18.69 -1.75 -2.99
CA SER A 141 19.35 -1.09 -4.12
C SER A 141 18.65 -1.36 -5.47
N GLN A 142 18.15 -2.58 -5.68
CA GLN A 142 17.41 -2.96 -6.88
C GLN A 142 16.04 -2.28 -6.91
N PHE A 143 15.33 -2.24 -5.78
CA PHE A 143 14.10 -1.47 -5.66
C PHE A 143 14.29 0.01 -6.02
N ASN A 144 15.38 0.63 -5.55
CA ASN A 144 15.67 2.01 -5.92
C ASN A 144 15.99 2.16 -7.41
N LEU A 145 16.75 1.26 -8.03
CA LEU A 145 17.02 1.29 -9.47
C LEU A 145 15.72 1.18 -10.29
N ILE A 146 14.84 0.26 -9.93
CA ILE A 146 13.54 0.07 -10.57
C ILE A 146 12.67 1.32 -10.42
N LYS A 147 12.61 1.91 -9.22
CA LYS A 147 11.91 3.19 -8.98
C LYS A 147 12.41 4.29 -9.93
N GLN A 148 13.73 4.46 -10.05
CA GLN A 148 14.30 5.47 -10.96
C GLN A 148 13.96 5.22 -12.43
N ASN A 149 13.89 3.95 -12.85
CA ASN A 149 13.46 3.60 -14.19
C ASN A 149 11.98 3.93 -14.41
N ILE A 150 11.10 3.57 -13.47
CA ILE A 150 9.67 3.90 -13.55
C ILE A 150 9.47 5.41 -13.62
N LEU A 151 10.15 6.20 -12.79
CA LEU A 151 10.05 7.68 -12.82
C LEU A 151 10.44 8.26 -14.18
N ARG A 152 11.48 7.72 -14.82
CA ARG A 152 11.89 8.11 -16.17
C ARG A 152 10.83 7.75 -17.21
N GLN A 153 10.21 6.59 -17.06
CA GLN A 153 9.15 6.10 -17.96
C GLN A 153 7.88 6.95 -17.81
N ILE A 154 7.52 7.38 -16.59
CA ILE A 154 6.44 8.35 -16.36
C ILE A 154 6.72 9.66 -17.11
N ALA A 155 7.96 10.16 -17.08
CA ALA A 155 8.32 11.36 -17.85
C ALA A 155 8.19 11.15 -19.37
N MET A 156 8.56 9.97 -19.87
CA MET A 156 8.37 9.61 -21.30
C MET A 156 6.89 9.53 -21.67
N LEU A 157 6.05 8.95 -20.81
CA LEU A 157 4.60 8.90 -21.01
C LEU A 157 4.02 10.31 -21.04
N GLN A 158 4.44 11.18 -20.13
CA GLN A 158 4.01 12.59 -20.11
C GLN A 158 4.38 13.31 -21.41
N GLU A 159 5.62 13.19 -21.87
CA GLU A 159 6.06 13.79 -23.14
C GLU A 159 5.21 13.28 -24.32
N ALA A 160 4.97 11.96 -24.37
CA ALA A 160 4.15 11.36 -25.42
C ALA A 160 2.68 11.84 -25.37
N MET A 161 2.12 12.05 -24.17
CA MET A 161 0.79 12.66 -24.01
C MET A 161 0.76 14.11 -24.51
N GLU A 162 1.74 14.93 -24.15
CA GLU A 162 1.84 16.33 -24.56
C GLU A 162 1.95 16.45 -26.08
N LEU A 163 2.69 15.54 -26.71
CA LEU A 163 2.83 15.45 -28.17
C LEU A 163 1.66 14.73 -28.86
N GLN A 164 0.71 14.18 -28.09
CA GLN A 164 -0.38 13.32 -28.58
C GLN A 164 0.13 12.12 -29.40
N ASP A 165 1.34 11.64 -29.10
CA ASP A 165 2.03 10.58 -29.81
C ASP A 165 1.66 9.22 -29.23
N ARG A 166 0.58 8.64 -29.78
CA ARG A 166 0.05 7.34 -29.34
C ARG A 166 0.99 6.17 -29.60
N VAL A 167 1.85 6.28 -30.62
CA VAL A 167 2.85 5.25 -30.91
C VAL A 167 3.91 5.26 -29.81
N LYS A 168 4.41 6.44 -29.44
CA LYS A 168 5.34 6.55 -28.30
C LYS A 168 4.72 6.13 -26.96
N LEU A 169 3.44 6.44 -26.73
CA LEU A 169 2.73 5.93 -25.54
C LEU A 169 2.73 4.40 -25.52
N SER A 170 2.35 3.79 -26.64
CA SER A 170 2.32 2.33 -26.79
C SER A 170 3.69 1.71 -26.59
N ASP A 171 4.73 2.28 -27.20
CA ASP A 171 6.10 1.80 -27.10
C ASP A 171 6.63 1.92 -25.65
N ALA A 172 6.38 3.03 -24.97
CA ALA A 172 6.77 3.22 -23.57
C ALA A 172 6.05 2.23 -22.65
N LEU A 173 4.77 1.96 -22.88
CA LEU A 173 4.03 0.97 -22.11
C LEU A 173 4.59 -0.45 -22.32
N LEU A 174 4.76 -0.85 -23.58
CA LEU A 174 5.13 -2.21 -23.97
C LEU A 174 6.59 -2.53 -23.65
N TYR A 175 7.52 -1.64 -24.01
CA TYR A 175 8.95 -1.93 -23.96
C TYR A 175 9.64 -1.37 -22.72
N GLU A 176 8.97 -0.52 -21.93
CA GLU A 176 9.58 0.10 -20.77
C GLU A 176 8.82 -0.23 -19.46
N ILE A 177 7.51 0.07 -19.41
CA ILE A 177 6.70 -0.14 -18.20
C ILE A 177 6.52 -1.64 -17.89
N ILE A 178 6.13 -2.47 -18.86
CA ILE A 178 5.97 -3.91 -18.65
C ILE A 178 7.27 -4.55 -18.14
N PRO A 179 8.44 -4.31 -18.76
CA PRO A 179 9.71 -4.81 -18.23
C PRO A 179 10.04 -4.32 -16.82
N SER A 180 9.76 -3.06 -16.48
CA SER A 180 9.91 -2.55 -15.10
C SER A 180 9.01 -3.29 -14.12
N PHE A 181 7.77 -3.59 -14.50
CA PHE A 181 6.82 -4.34 -13.67
C PHE A 181 7.28 -5.78 -13.44
N GLN A 182 7.80 -6.43 -14.48
CA GLN A 182 8.37 -7.77 -14.38
C GLN A 182 9.61 -7.79 -13.48
N ALA A 183 10.49 -6.80 -13.62
CA ALA A 183 11.67 -6.65 -12.77
C ALA A 183 11.27 -6.43 -11.30
N LEU A 184 10.29 -5.57 -11.04
CA LEU A 184 9.78 -5.33 -9.70
C LEU A 184 9.21 -6.60 -9.08
N ASN A 185 8.35 -7.32 -9.80
CA ASN A 185 7.77 -8.56 -9.31
C ASN A 185 8.86 -9.60 -8.97
N LYS A 186 9.91 -9.69 -9.78
CA LYS A 186 11.06 -10.57 -9.49
C LYS A 186 11.76 -10.17 -8.19
N GLU A 187 12.04 -8.89 -7.99
CA GLU A 187 12.73 -8.42 -6.78
C GLU A 187 11.87 -8.57 -5.51
N ILE A 188 10.54 -8.43 -5.63
CA ILE A 188 9.62 -8.73 -4.51
C ILE A 188 9.74 -10.21 -4.11
N ASN A 189 9.77 -11.13 -5.10
CA ASN A 189 9.93 -12.56 -4.82
C ASN A 189 11.29 -12.88 -4.18
N VAL A 190 12.38 -12.32 -4.70
CA VAL A 190 13.72 -12.46 -4.08
C VAL A 190 13.71 -11.98 -2.63
N ASN A 191 13.08 -10.84 -2.36
CA ASN A 191 12.96 -10.36 -0.98
C ASN A 191 12.13 -11.30 -0.10
N SER A 192 11.05 -11.90 -0.62
CA SER A 192 10.28 -12.88 0.16
C SER A 192 11.06 -14.15 0.51
N GLU A 193 11.98 -14.57 -0.37
CA GLU A 193 12.79 -15.79 -0.20
C GLU A 193 14.01 -15.57 0.73
N TYR A 194 14.60 -14.37 0.73
CA TYR A 194 15.87 -14.08 1.43
C TYR A 194 15.78 -12.95 2.47
N GLY A 195 14.63 -12.26 2.58
CA GLY A 195 14.48 -10.96 3.25
C GLY A 195 14.29 -10.95 4.77
N LYS A 196 14.63 -12.04 5.48
CA LYS A 196 14.85 -11.93 6.93
C LYS A 196 16.29 -11.48 7.19
N VAL A 197 16.57 -10.20 6.92
CA VAL A 197 17.73 -9.55 7.55
C VAL A 197 17.40 -9.49 9.04
N GLN A 198 18.20 -10.21 9.85
CA GLN A 198 18.05 -10.32 11.30
C GLN A 198 18.17 -8.99 12.03
#